data_AF-R7EL57-F1
#
_entry.id   AF-R7EL57-F1
#
_cell.length_a   1.000
_cell.length_b   1.000
_cell.length_c   1.000
_cell.angle_alpha   90.00
_cell.angle_beta   90.00
_cell.angle_gamma   90.00
#
_symmetry.space_group_name_H-M   'P 1'
#
loop_
_entity.id
_entity.type
_entity.pdbx_description
1 polymer ?
#
loop_
_entity_poly.entity_id
_entity_poly.type
_entity_poly.pdbx_seq_one_letter_code
_entity_poly.pdbx_strand_id
1 'polypeptide(L)'
;MKAAKIYNCALKLLNEPSGTGCACSGCSDAGDDLAERAPYILAAAVDEMRDADDEYRRSHGLGARVDICDIMLPPEAEFPLSPRFAHAAAYYLASMLIADENPELADTLFDRFSDAMATIRASVPATKGKIRNVYQ
;
A
#
# COMPACT_ATOMS: atom_id res chain seq x y z
N MET A 1 -10.45 -3.08 -8.52
CA MET A 1 -10.78 -3.46 -7.13
C MET A 1 -11.06 -2.19 -6.35
N LYS A 2 -12.15 -2.09 -5.58
CA LYS A 2 -12.44 -0.89 -4.78
C LYS A 2 -11.44 -0.67 -3.64
N ALA A 3 -11.11 0.59 -3.35
CA ALA A 3 -10.29 1.03 -2.22
C ALA A 3 -10.81 0.49 -0.87
N ALA A 4 -12.14 0.44 -0.69
CA ALA A 4 -12.78 -0.16 0.49
C ALA A 4 -12.33 -1.60 0.77
N LYS A 5 -11.98 -2.40 -0.25
CA LYS A 5 -11.49 -3.77 -0.02
C LYS A 5 -10.09 -3.77 0.61
N ILE A 6 -9.25 -2.81 0.26
CA ILE A 6 -7.91 -2.65 0.84
C ILE A 6 -8.03 -2.18 2.28
N TYR A 7 -8.92 -1.22 2.55
CA TYR A 7 -9.21 -0.76 3.91
C TYR A 7 -9.69 -1.91 4.82
N ASN A 8 -10.67 -2.69 4.37
CA ASN A 8 -11.13 -3.87 5.12
C ASN A 8 -10.03 -4.92 5.32
N CYS A 9 -9.07 -5.03 4.41
CA CYS A 9 -7.92 -5.90 4.58
C CYS A 9 -6.98 -5.35 5.67
N ALA A 10 -6.70 -4.04 5.66
CA ALA A 10 -5.91 -3.38 6.69
C ALA A 10 -6.53 -3.56 8.09
N LEU A 11 -7.84 -3.36 8.22
CA LEU A 11 -8.53 -3.58 9.50
C LEU A 11 -8.42 -5.02 10.00
N LYS A 12 -8.41 -6.01 9.10
CA LYS A 12 -8.20 -7.40 9.51
C LYS A 12 -6.79 -7.64 10.04
N LEU A 13 -5.77 -7.04 9.41
CA LEU A 13 -4.38 -7.13 9.88
C LEU A 13 -4.20 -6.54 11.27
N LEU A 14 -4.93 -5.47 11.60
CA LEU A 14 -4.93 -4.89 12.95
C LEU A 14 -5.59 -5.78 14.00
N ASN A 15 -6.50 -6.66 13.58
CA ASN A 15 -7.22 -7.61 14.44
C ASN A 15 -6.60 -9.02 14.45
N GLU A 16 -5.52 -9.26 13.68
CA GLU A 16 -4.81 -10.53 13.77
C GLU A 16 -4.21 -10.65 15.18
N PRO A 17 -4.37 -11.80 15.86
CA PRO A 17 -3.73 -12.01 17.15
C PRO A 17 -2.23 -12.07 16.91
N SER A 18 -1.57 -10.92 17.00
CA SER A 18 -0.15 -10.85 17.29
C SER A 18 0.06 -11.66 18.57
N GLY A 19 0.97 -12.64 18.54
CA GLY A 19 1.27 -13.53 19.68
C GLY A 19 1.71 -12.82 20.97
N THR A 20 1.70 -11.49 20.98
CA THR A 20 1.80 -10.59 22.10
C THR A 20 0.46 -9.90 22.29
N GLY A 21 -0.37 -10.48 23.16
CA GLY A 21 -1.70 -9.96 23.45
C GLY A 21 -1.66 -8.53 23.97
N CYS A 22 -2.17 -7.59 23.17
CA CYS A 22 -2.61 -6.30 23.65
C CYS A 22 -4.12 -6.20 23.43
N ALA A 23 -4.87 -6.60 24.45
CA ALA A 23 -6.31 -6.42 24.50
C ALA A 23 -6.63 -4.96 24.84
N CYS A 24 -6.61 -4.06 23.86
CA CYS A 24 -7.25 -2.75 24.02
C CYS A 24 -8.76 -2.88 23.75
N SER A 25 -9.45 -3.50 24.70
CA SER A 25 -10.92 -3.47 24.80
C SER A 25 -11.34 -2.08 25.28
N GLY A 26 -11.51 -1.10 24.38
CA GLY A 26 -11.92 0.23 24.84
C GLY A 26 -12.26 1.33 23.83
N CYS A 27 -12.05 1.18 22.52
CA CYS A 27 -12.10 2.34 21.63
C CYS A 27 -13.27 2.29 20.63
N SER A 28 -14.45 2.71 21.06
CA SER A 28 -15.57 2.96 20.14
C SER A 28 -15.36 4.22 19.29
N ASP A 29 -14.57 5.20 19.76
CA ASP A 29 -14.18 6.42 19.02
C ASP A 29 -13.03 6.18 18.02
N ALA A 30 -12.09 5.27 18.31
CA ALA A 30 -10.96 5.04 17.41
C ALA A 30 -11.39 4.47 16.04
N GLY A 31 -12.54 3.80 15.95
CA GLY A 31 -13.04 3.28 14.68
C GLY A 31 -13.39 4.38 13.66
N ASP A 32 -13.91 5.51 14.14
CA ASP A 32 -14.30 6.64 13.29
C ASP A 32 -13.08 7.46 12.85
N ASP A 33 -12.11 7.66 13.74
CA ASP A 33 -10.82 8.32 13.42
C ASP A 33 -10.03 7.54 12.35
N LEU A 34 -10.03 6.21 12.44
CA LEU A 34 -9.37 5.34 11.45
C LEU A 34 -10.03 5.44 10.07
N ALA A 35 -11.36 5.49 10.03
CA ALA A 35 -12.11 5.62 8.78
C ALA A 35 -11.90 6.98 8.11
N GLU A 36 -11.74 8.05 8.90
CA GLU A 36 -11.45 9.40 8.39
C GLU A 36 -10.03 9.51 7.82
N ARG A 37 -9.03 8.92 8.50
CA ARG A 37 -7.63 8.96 8.06
C ARG A 37 -7.34 8.06 6.85
N ALA A 38 -8.07 6.94 6.72
CA ALA A 38 -7.77 5.90 5.74
C ALA A 38 -7.69 6.39 4.27
N PRO A 39 -8.60 7.24 3.75
CA PRO A 39 -8.52 7.74 2.38
C PRO A 39 -7.23 8.51 2.07
N TYR A 40 -6.73 9.30 3.01
CA TYR A 40 -5.51 10.09 2.85
C TYR A 40 -4.27 9.20 2.89
N ILE A 41 -4.21 8.29 3.85
CA ILE A 41 -3.11 7.33 3.97
C ILE A 41 -3.06 6.42 2.74
N LEU A 42 -4.21 6.01 2.21
CA LEU A 42 -4.27 5.18 1.02
C LEU A 42 -3.82 5.94 -0.24
N ALA A 43 -4.09 7.25 -0.34
CA ALA A 43 -3.53 8.09 -1.39
C ALA A 43 -1.99 8.17 -1.29
N ALA A 44 -1.45 8.34 -0.08
CA ALA A 44 -0.01 8.32 0.15
C ALA A 44 0.62 6.97 -0.22
N ALA A 45 -0.04 5.85 0.12
CA ALA A 45 0.40 4.52 -0.27
C ALA A 45 0.47 4.37 -1.80
N VAL A 46 -0.54 4.87 -2.51
CA VAL A 46 -0.57 4.86 -3.99
C VAL A 46 0.60 5.63 -4.59
N ASP A 47 0.93 6.79 -4.03
CA ASP A 47 2.06 7.60 -4.51
C ASP A 47 3.40 6.91 -4.25
N GLU A 48 3.60 6.36 -3.05
CA GLU A 48 4.80 5.61 -2.66
C GLU A 48 5.09 4.41 -3.59
N MET A 49 4.03 3.72 -4.03
CA MET A 49 4.15 2.54 -4.89
C MET A 49 4.09 2.87 -6.39
N ARG A 50 3.88 4.13 -6.77
CA ARG A 50 3.61 4.55 -8.15
C ARG A 50 4.69 4.12 -9.12
N ASP A 51 5.94 4.47 -8.82
CA ASP A 51 7.06 4.23 -9.73
C ASP A 51 7.29 2.73 -9.97
N ALA A 52 7.04 1.91 -8.94
CA ALA A 52 7.12 0.46 -9.06
C ALA A 52 5.99 -0.11 -9.93
N ASP A 53 4.77 0.43 -9.86
CA ASP A 53 3.67 0.04 -10.76
C ASP A 53 3.95 0.46 -12.19
N ASP A 54 4.52 1.64 -12.41
CA ASP A 54 4.90 2.11 -13.75
C ASP A 54 5.97 1.22 -14.40
N GLU A 55 6.96 0.79 -13.63
CA GLU A 55 7.96 -0.18 -14.09
C GLU A 55 7.36 -1.56 -14.38
N TYR A 56 6.47 -2.02 -13.50
CA TYR A 56 5.75 -3.26 -13.69
C TYR A 56 4.90 -3.24 -14.98
N ARG A 57 4.12 -2.17 -15.20
CA ARG A 57 3.31 -2.00 -16.40
C ARG A 57 4.17 -1.98 -17.66
N ARG A 58 5.27 -1.21 -17.64
CA ARG A 58 6.20 -1.11 -18.78
C ARG A 58 6.80 -2.46 -19.16
N SER A 59 7.26 -3.23 -18.17
CA SER A 59 7.88 -4.54 -18.40
C SER A 59 6.89 -5.62 -18.87
N HIS A 60 5.59 -5.43 -18.63
CA HIS A 60 4.52 -6.36 -19.00
C HIS A 60 3.66 -5.89 -20.18
N GLY A 61 4.06 -4.80 -20.86
CA GLY A 61 3.33 -4.26 -22.00
C GLY A 61 1.94 -3.71 -21.66
N LEU A 62 1.71 -3.36 -20.40
CA LEU A 62 0.46 -2.76 -19.95
C LEU A 62 0.46 -1.26 -20.26
N GLY A 63 -0.72 -0.70 -20.51
CA GLY A 63 -0.89 0.73 -20.75
C GLY A 63 -0.46 1.58 -19.56
N ALA A 64 -0.03 2.82 -19.85
CA ALA A 64 0.30 3.82 -18.84
C ALA A 64 -0.88 4.02 -17.88
N ARG A 65 -0.56 4.27 -16.60
CA ARG A 65 -1.57 4.61 -15.59
C ARG A 65 -2.21 5.95 -15.95
N VAL A 66 -3.49 6.10 -15.63
CA VAL A 66 -4.11 7.43 -15.58
C VAL A 66 -3.46 8.17 -14.42
N ASP A 67 -3.03 9.40 -14.65
CA ASP A 67 -2.44 10.19 -13.56
C ASP A 67 -3.52 10.53 -12.54
N ILE A 68 -3.20 10.28 -11.27
CA ILE A 68 -4.11 10.48 -10.15
C ILE A 68 -3.33 11.30 -9.14
N CYS A 69 -3.64 12.60 -9.15
CA CYS A 69 -3.10 13.60 -8.24
C CYS A 69 -4.21 14.01 -7.26
N ASP A 70 -4.75 13.02 -6.56
CA ASP A 70 -5.76 13.24 -5.53
C ASP A 70 -5.12 13.17 -4.14
N ILE A 71 -5.50 14.11 -3.29
CA ILE A 71 -5.03 14.21 -1.89
C ILE A 71 -5.63 13.07 -1.04
N MET A 72 -6.73 12.46 -1.50
CA MET A 72 -7.41 11.34 -0.84
C MET A 72 -7.92 10.34 -1.88
N LEU A 73 -7.97 9.05 -1.52
CA LEU A 73 -8.60 8.01 -2.32
C LEU A 73 -9.88 7.51 -1.61
N PRO A 74 -11.08 7.92 -2.07
CA PRO A 74 -12.31 7.57 -1.37
C PRO A 74 -12.58 6.05 -1.44
N PRO A 75 -13.27 5.46 -0.43
CA PRO A 75 -13.50 4.02 -0.35
C PRO A 75 -14.20 3.43 -1.59
N GLU A 76 -15.05 4.21 -2.24
CA GLU A 76 -15.82 3.80 -3.42
C GLU A 76 -14.99 3.80 -4.70
N ALA A 77 -13.86 4.52 -4.72
CA ALA A 77 -13.00 4.61 -5.90
C ALA A 77 -12.32 3.26 -6.22
N GLU A 78 -12.02 3.08 -7.50
CA GLU A 78 -11.18 1.98 -7.94
C GLU A 78 -9.73 2.24 -7.53
N PHE A 79 -9.08 1.20 -6.99
CA PHE A 79 -7.67 1.25 -6.66
C PHE A 79 -6.84 1.43 -7.95
N PRO A 80 -5.97 2.44 -7.99
CA PRO A 80 -5.37 2.89 -9.26
C PRO A 80 -4.16 2.10 -9.73
N LEU A 81 -3.51 1.36 -8.83
CA LEU A 81 -2.34 0.55 -9.17
C LEU A 81 -2.76 -0.85 -9.61
N SER A 82 -1.81 -1.60 -10.21
CA SER A 82 -2.07 -2.99 -10.57
C SER A 82 -2.49 -3.83 -9.35
N PRO A 83 -3.38 -4.83 -9.51
CA PRO A 83 -3.95 -5.59 -8.37
C PRO A 83 -2.93 -6.23 -7.42
N ARG A 84 -1.70 -6.49 -7.88
CA ARG A 84 -0.61 -7.02 -7.06
C ARG A 84 -0.17 -6.08 -5.93
N PHE A 85 -0.34 -4.77 -6.10
CA PHE A 85 0.00 -3.78 -5.08
C PHE A 85 -1.04 -3.70 -3.97
N ALA A 86 -2.22 -4.34 -4.10
CA ALA A 86 -3.29 -4.23 -3.12
C ALA A 86 -2.90 -4.75 -1.72
N HIS A 87 -2.10 -5.81 -1.63
CA HIS A 87 -1.64 -6.35 -0.34
C HIS A 87 -0.58 -5.45 0.30
N ALA A 88 0.37 -4.94 -0.49
CA ALA A 88 1.34 -3.96 -0.02
C ALA A 88 0.64 -2.69 0.47
N ALA A 89 -0.37 -2.21 -0.26
CA ALA A 89 -1.22 -1.09 0.15
C ALA A 89 -1.92 -1.33 1.49
N ALA A 90 -2.41 -2.56 1.73
CA ALA A 90 -3.06 -2.91 2.99
C ALA A 90 -2.08 -2.93 4.16
N TYR A 91 -0.85 -3.42 3.98
CA TYR A 91 0.20 -3.38 5.01
C TYR A 91 0.60 -1.95 5.36
N TYR A 92 0.84 -1.12 4.34
CA TYR A 92 1.17 0.29 4.53
C TYR A 92 0.04 1.05 5.23
N LEU A 93 -1.20 0.82 4.81
CA LEU A 93 -2.37 1.43 5.42
C LEU A 93 -2.50 1.01 6.89
N ALA A 94 -2.39 -0.28 7.19
CA ALA A 94 -2.47 -0.78 8.55
C ALA A 94 -1.34 -0.22 9.45
N SER A 95 -0.10 -0.17 8.95
CA SER A 95 1.02 0.37 9.73
C SER A 95 0.83 1.84 10.08
N MET A 96 0.40 2.66 9.12
CA MET A 96 0.23 4.09 9.32
C MET A 96 -1.01 4.44 10.15
N LEU A 97 -2.04 3.59 10.12
CA LEU A 97 -3.25 3.76 10.93
C LEU A 97 -3.02 3.55 12.42
N ILE A 98 -2.05 2.69 12.79
CA ILE A 98 -1.76 2.31 14.19
C ILE A 98 -0.43 2.90 14.69
N ALA A 99 0.22 3.77 13.90
CA ALA A 99 1.57 4.25 14.17
C ALA A 99 1.69 5.00 15.51
N ASP A 100 0.65 5.73 15.89
CA ASP A 100 0.63 6.50 17.14
C ASP A 100 0.15 5.64 18.33
N GLU A 101 -0.71 4.65 18.07
CA GLU A 101 -1.38 3.83 19.08
C GLU A 101 -0.56 2.57 19.46
N ASN A 102 0.15 1.98 18.50
CA ASN A 102 0.95 0.78 18.68
C ASN A 102 2.16 0.75 17.72
N PRO A 103 3.25 1.45 18.05
CA PRO A 103 4.41 1.58 17.17
C PRO A 103 5.10 0.24 16.87
N GLU A 104 5.12 -0.71 17.81
CA GLU A 104 5.74 -2.03 17.59
C GLU A 104 5.01 -2.84 16.51
N LEU A 105 3.68 -2.81 16.53
CA LEU A 105 2.87 -3.45 15.49
C LEU A 105 2.98 -2.68 14.17
N ALA A 106 3.02 -1.36 14.21
CA ALA A 106 3.20 -0.52 13.03
C ALA A 106 4.51 -0.85 12.31
N ASP A 107 5.63 -0.94 13.04
CA ASP A 107 6.94 -1.34 12.50
C ASP A 107 6.88 -2.73 11.87
N THR A 108 6.29 -3.70 12.56
CA THR A 108 6.14 -5.07 12.04
C THR A 108 5.32 -5.11 10.74
N LEU A 109 4.25 -4.31 10.65
CA LEU A 109 3.42 -4.22 9.45
C LEU A 109 4.16 -3.48 8.32
N PHE A 110 4.97 -2.49 8.65
CA PHE A 110 5.77 -1.75 7.67
C PHE A 110 6.92 -2.62 7.11
N ASP A 111 7.51 -3.50 7.91
CA ASP A 111 8.44 -4.52 7.44
C ASP A 111 7.77 -5.47 6.43
N ARG A 112 6.54 -5.93 6.73
CA ARG A 112 5.76 -6.75 5.78
C ARG A 112 5.43 -6.01 4.48
N PHE A 113 5.17 -4.70 4.56
CA PHE A 113 5.04 -3.85 3.36
C PHE A 113 6.34 -3.85 2.54
N SER A 114 7.48 -3.64 3.21
CA SER A 114 8.79 -3.61 2.57
C SER A 114 9.12 -4.94 1.88
N ASP A 115 8.85 -6.07 2.53
CA ASP A 115 9.02 -7.40 1.97
C ASP A 115 8.10 -7.65 0.77
N ALA A 116 6.84 -7.24 0.86
CA ALA A 116 5.89 -7.34 -0.25
C ALA A 116 6.35 -6.52 -1.46
N MET A 117 6.85 -5.30 -1.22
CA MET A 117 7.41 -4.44 -2.26
C MET A 117 8.69 -5.02 -2.87
N ALA A 118 9.59 -5.56 -2.05
CA ALA A 118 10.80 -6.24 -2.53
C ALA A 118 10.45 -7.43 -3.42
N THR A 119 9.44 -8.21 -3.03
CA THR A 119 8.93 -9.34 -3.82
C THR A 119 8.35 -8.88 -5.15
N ILE A 120 7.54 -7.82 -5.15
CA ILE A 120 6.97 -7.26 -6.38
C ILE A 120 8.09 -6.78 -7.31
N ARG A 121 9.06 -6.01 -6.79
CA ARG A 121 10.20 -5.50 -7.57
C ARG A 121 11.06 -6.65 -8.11
N ALA A 122 11.32 -7.69 -7.34
CA ALA A 122 12.06 -8.87 -7.79
C ALA A 122 11.36 -9.64 -8.91
N SER A 123 10.02 -9.54 -8.99
CA SER A 123 9.24 -10.16 -10.07
C SER A 123 9.26 -9.38 -11.38
N VAL A 124 9.77 -8.13 -11.38
CA VAL A 124 9.87 -7.30 -12.58
C VAL A 124 11.09 -7.78 -13.39
N PRO A 125 10.90 -8.24 -14.65
CA PRO A 125 12.02 -8.66 -15.48
C PRO A 125 13.02 -7.50 -15.65
N ALA A 126 14.29 -7.77 -15.36
CA ALA A 126 15.37 -6.82 -15.61
C ALA A 126 15.40 -6.48 -17.10
N THR A 127 14.79 -5.36 -17.47
CA THR A 127 14.78 -4.91 -18.84
C THR A 127 16.17 -4.35 -19.08
N LYS A 128 17.08 -5.13 -19.69
CA LYS A 128 18.38 -4.63 -20.12
C LYS A 128 18.12 -3.49 -21.12
N GLY A 129 18.13 -2.26 -20.64
CA GLY A 129 18.08 -1.08 -21.50
C GLY A 129 19.20 -1.19 -22.52
N LYS A 130 18.89 -1.00 -23.80
CA LYS A 130 19.93 -0.81 -24.81
C LYS A 130 20.76 0.39 -24.36
N ILE A 131 22.03 0.18 -24.02
CA ILE A 131 22.99 1.25 -23.78
C ILE A 131 23.04 2.06 -25.07
N ARG A 132 22.44 3.25 -25.07
CA ARG A 132 22.55 4.20 -26.17
C ARG A 132 23.93 4.84 -26.02
N ASN A 133 24.85 4.50 -26.93
CA ASN A 133 26.14 5.15 -26.97
C ASN A 133 25.91 6.60 -27.43
N VAL A 134 26.12 7.57 -26.52
CA VAL A 134 25.85 9.00 -26.75
C VAL A 134 27.03 9.70 -27.44
N TYR A 135 28.07 8.96 -27.81
CA TYR A 135 29.28 9.46 -28.46
C TYR A 135 29.43 8.91 -29.89
N GLN A 136 28.45 9.15 -30.77
CA GLN A 136 28.61 8.96 -32.22
C GLN A 136 28.51 10.30 -32.94
#